data_AF-A0AAW4MYB0-F1
#
_entry.id   AF-A0AAW4MYB0-F1
#
_cell.length_a   1.000
_cell.length_b   1.000
_cell.length_c   1.000
_cell.angle_alpha   90.00
_cell.angle_beta   90.00
_cell.angle_gamma   90.00
#
_symmetry.space_group_name_H-M   'P 1'
#
loop_
_entity.id
_entity.type
_entity.pdbx_description
1 polymer ?
#
loop_
_entity_poly.entity_id
_entity_poly.type
_entity_poly.pdbx_seq_one_letter_code
_entity_poly.pdbx_strand_id
1 'polypeptide(L)'
;MQIDLLIDRADDAVNVCEMKFYKAPYAVTKGYAQVQNSRLQALEEKNPAKTFLLTYVGNSELVSNEYSDIFRASVTLDDLFI
;
A
#
# COMPACT_ATOMS: atom_id res chain seq x y z
N MET A 1 -9.92 1.45 -12.13
CA MET A 1 -9.07 1.45 -10.93
C MET A 1 -8.80 0.01 -10.54
N GLN A 2 -7.55 -0.36 -10.33
CA GLN A 2 -7.13 -1.72 -9.97
C GLN A 2 -6.50 -1.67 -8.57
N ILE A 3 -6.86 -2.64 -7.73
CA ILE A 3 -6.39 -2.82 -6.36
C ILE A 3 -6.23 -4.34 -6.19
N ASP A 4 -5.10 -4.80 -5.62
CA ASP A 4 -4.82 -6.24 -5.50
C ASP A 4 -5.66 -6.87 -4.38
N LEU A 5 -5.69 -6.25 -3.19
CA LEU A 5 -6.43 -6.72 -2.04
C LEU A 5 -6.90 -5.55 -1.16
N LEU A 6 -8.11 -5.67 -0.61
CA LEU A 6 -8.65 -4.78 0.41
C LEU A 6 -8.95 -5.60 1.67
N ILE A 7 -8.52 -5.11 2.83
CA ILE A 7 -8.91 -5.65 4.12
C ILE A 7 -9.73 -4.59 4.84
N ASP A 8 -11.06 -4.74 4.82
CA ASP A 8 -11.98 -3.88 5.58
C ASP A 8 -12.07 -4.38 7.01
N ARG A 9 -11.71 -3.52 7.96
CA ARG A 9 -11.61 -3.84 9.37
C ARG A 9 -12.80 -3.29 10.14
N ALA A 10 -13.07 -3.90 11.28
CA ALA A 10 -14.15 -3.48 12.17
C ALA A 10 -13.93 -2.10 12.83
N ASP A 11 -12.70 -1.57 12.79
CA ASP A 11 -12.30 -0.27 13.35
C ASP A 11 -12.29 0.87 12.31
N ASP A 12 -13.02 0.70 11.20
CA ASP A 12 -13.16 1.66 10.11
C ASP A 12 -11.88 2.01 9.34
N ALA A 13 -10.79 1.28 9.60
CA ALA A 13 -9.62 1.28 8.75
C ALA A 13 -9.75 0.25 7.61
N VAL A 14 -9.25 0.59 6.44
CA VAL A 14 -9.14 -0.31 5.30
C VAL A 14 -7.69 -0.37 4.86
N ASN A 15 -7.06 -1.54 4.97
CA ASN A 15 -5.74 -1.73 4.39
C ASN A 15 -5.89 -1.95 2.88
N VAL A 16 -5.32 -1.03 2.09
CA VAL A 16 -5.23 -1.12 0.64
C VAL A 16 -3.91 -1.78 0.30
N CYS A 17 -3.94 -3.08 0.07
CA CYS A 17 -2.74 -3.87 -0.13
C CYS A 17 -2.31 -3.84 -1.60
N GLU A 18 -1.05 -3.50 -1.84
CA GLU A 18 -0.40 -3.55 -3.15
C GLU A 18 0.68 -4.62 -3.12
N MET A 19 0.59 -5.59 -4.02
CA MET A 19 1.49 -6.72 -4.09
C MET A 19 2.63 -6.42 -5.07
N LYS A 20 3.87 -6.52 -4.58
CA LYS A 20 5.07 -6.21 -5.35
C LYS A 20 6.10 -7.34 -5.24
N PHE A 21 6.47 -7.89 -6.38
CA PHE A 21 7.51 -8.92 -6.46
C PHE A 21 8.72 -8.43 -7.25
N TYR A 22 9.86 -8.28 -6.58
CA TYR A 22 11.11 -7.79 -7.18
C TYR A 22 12.32 -8.59 -6.68
N LYS A 23 13.36 -8.68 -7.52
CA LYS A 23 14.63 -9.32 -7.16
C LYS A 23 15.54 -8.46 -6.28
N ALA A 24 15.27 -7.17 -6.23
CA ALA A 24 16.04 -6.17 -5.49
C ALA A 24 15.09 -5.31 -4.65
N PRO A 25 15.59 -4.60 -3.62
CA PRO A 25 14.77 -3.68 -2.83
C PRO A 25 13.94 -2.74 -3.71
N TYR A 26 12.67 -2.57 -3.35
CA TYR A 26 11.73 -1.81 -4.14
C TYR A 26 11.75 -0.33 -3.73
N ALA A 27 12.13 0.55 -4.65
CA ALA A 27 12.09 1.99 -4.44
C ALA A 27 10.85 2.61 -5.09
N VAL A 28 10.08 3.36 -4.31
CA VAL A 28 8.89 4.05 -4.81
C VAL A 28 9.31 5.22 -5.70
N THR A 29 8.72 5.31 -6.89
CA THR A 29 8.94 6.44 -7.79
C THR A 29 7.85 7.50 -7.59
N LYS A 30 8.17 8.76 -7.89
CA LYS A 30 7.19 9.87 -7.84
C LYS A 30 5.92 9.57 -8.63
N GLY A 31 6.05 9.10 -9.86
CA GLY A 31 4.91 8.79 -10.73
C GLY A 31 4.04 7.68 -10.16
N TYR A 32 4.66 6.65 -9.58
CA TYR A 32 3.91 5.58 -8.92
C TYR A 32 3.16 6.07 -7.68
N ALA A 33 3.83 6.85 -6.82
CA ALA A 33 3.21 7.44 -5.64
C ALA A 33 2.00 8.33 -6.01
N GLN A 34 2.10 9.12 -7.08
CA GLN A 34 0.97 9.93 -7.58
C GLN A 34 -0.23 9.06 -7.97
N VAL A 35 0.00 7.97 -8.70
CA VAL A 35 -1.07 7.02 -9.08
C VAL A 35 -1.72 6.42 -7.85
N GLN A 36 -0.93 5.97 -6.87
CA GLN A 36 -1.47 5.41 -5.64
C GLN A 36 -2.26 6.44 -4.82
N ASN A 37 -1.79 7.68 -4.75
CA ASN A 37 -2.48 8.74 -4.03
C ASN A 37 -3.84 9.06 -4.66
N SER A 38 -3.92 9.12 -5.99
CA SER A 38 -5.21 9.29 -6.70
C SER A 38 -6.17 8.13 -6.45
N ARG A 39 -5.66 6.89 -6.29
CA ARG A 39 -6.50 5.73 -5.93
C ARG A 39 -7.05 5.86 -4.51
N LEU A 40 -6.22 6.25 -3.55
CA LEU A 40 -6.64 6.48 -2.16
C LEU A 40 -7.71 7.57 -2.09
N GLN A 41 -7.48 8.72 -2.74
CA GLN A 41 -8.46 9.81 -2.81
C GLN A 41 -9.80 9.34 -3.37
N ALA A 42 -9.80 8.57 -4.46
CA ALA A 42 -11.03 8.04 -5.04
C ALA A 42 -11.77 7.03 -4.13
N LEU A 43 -11.06 6.34 -3.23
CA LEU A 43 -11.66 5.46 -2.23
C LEU A 43 -12.24 6.25 -1.05
N GLU A 44 -11.52 7.27 -0.58
CA GLU A 44 -11.95 8.20 0.46
C GLU A 44 -13.21 8.96 0.05
N GLU A 45 -13.26 9.48 -1.18
CA GLU A 45 -14.45 10.15 -1.73
C GLU A 45 -15.68 9.24 -1.75
N LYS A 46 -15.49 7.94 -2.00
CA LYS A 46 -16.58 6.96 -2.03
C LYS A 46 -17.02 6.50 -0.64
N ASN A 47 -16.11 6.48 0.33
CA ASN A 47 -16.35 5.96 1.67
C ASN A 47 -15.74 6.91 2.72
N PRO A 48 -16.29 8.12 2.89
CA PRO A 48 -15.67 9.19 3.69
C PRO A 48 -15.58 8.88 5.19
N ALA A 49 -16.30 7.88 5.68
CA ALA A 49 -16.22 7.42 7.07
C ALA A 49 -15.04 6.44 7.32
N LYS A 50 -14.43 5.90 6.26
CA LYS A 50 -13.35 4.92 6.35
C LYS A 50 -11.99 5.59 6.18
N THR A 51 -10.99 5.09 6.91
CA THR A 51 -9.58 5.50 6.74
C THR A 51 -8.84 4.50 5.87
N PHE A 52 -8.23 4.94 4.77
CA PHE A 52 -7.51 4.05 3.86
C PHE A 52 -6.00 4.07 4.12
N LEU A 53 -5.42 2.88 4.32
CA LEU A 53 -4.01 2.70 4.64
C LEU A 53 -3.34 1.88 3.55
N LEU A 54 -2.58 2.54 2.68
CA LEU A 54 -1.82 1.83 1.66
C LEU A 54 -0.75 0.96 2.32
N THR A 55 -0.76 -0.33 1.98
CA THR A 55 0.07 -1.35 2.60
C THR A 55 0.90 -2.04 1.53
N TYR A 56 2.22 -1.95 1.65
CA TYR A 56 3.13 -2.68 0.78
C TYR A 56 3.14 -4.15 1.20
N VAL A 57 2.91 -5.05 0.25
CA VAL A 57 3.08 -6.49 0.46
C VAL A 57 4.06 -6.99 -0.58
N GLY A 58 5.20 -7.55 -0.18
CA GLY A 58 6.21 -7.96 -1.16
C GLY A 58 7.24 -8.96 -0.68
N ASN A 59 8.09 -9.41 -1.60
CA ASN A 59 9.18 -10.35 -1.29
C ASN A 59 10.51 -9.67 -0.99
N SER A 60 10.62 -8.38 -1.26
CA SER A 60 11.82 -7.58 -1.03
C SER A 60 11.47 -6.40 -0.15
N GLU A 61 12.48 -5.86 0.54
CA GLU A 61 12.34 -4.65 1.34
C GLU A 61 11.81 -3.46 0.52
N LEU A 62 11.03 -2.62 1.18
CA LEU A 62 10.65 -1.31 0.68
C LEU A 62 11.77 -0.32 1.03
N VAL A 63 12.39 0.28 0.02
CA VAL A 63 13.44 1.28 0.22
C VAL A 63 12.84 2.55 0.79
N SER A 64 13.38 3.01 1.92
CA SER A 64 13.06 4.32 2.49
C SER A 64 13.58 5.43 1.57
N ASN A 65 12.67 6.23 1.02
CA ASN A 65 12.99 7.36 0.15
C ASN A 65 11.92 8.47 0.26
N GLU A 66 12.04 9.53 -0.54
CA GLU A 66 11.12 10.69 -0.51
C GLU A 66 9.63 10.35 -0.75
N TYR A 67 9.34 9.16 -1.29
CA TYR A 67 7.99 8.76 -1.71
C TYR A 67 7.48 7.52 -0.96
N SER A 68 8.31 6.86 -0.14
CA SER A 68 7.96 5.60 0.53
C SER A 68 6.86 5.77 1.57
N ASP A 69 6.75 6.94 2.20
CA ASP A 69 5.80 7.25 3.28
C ASP A 69 4.33 7.20 2.85
N ILE A 70 4.06 7.07 1.55
CA ILE A 70 2.72 6.76 1.06
C ILE A 70 2.25 5.39 1.55
N PHE A 71 3.16 4.43 1.70
CA PHE A 71 2.89 3.15 2.34
C PHE A 71 2.96 3.31 3.85
N ARG A 72 1.83 3.11 4.53
CA ARG A 72 1.70 3.26 5.99
C ARG A 72 1.99 1.97 6.75
N ALA A 73 2.10 0.87 6.02
CA ALA A 73 2.54 -0.41 6.52
C ALA A 73 3.29 -1.16 5.42
N SER A 74 4.20 -2.04 5.82
CA SER A 74 4.90 -2.97 4.94
C SER A 74 4.87 -4.36 5.56
N VAL A 75 4.58 -5.36 4.73
CA VAL A 75 4.63 -6.78 5.08
C VAL A 75 5.48 -7.48 4.03
N THR A 76 6.49 -8.20 4.48
CA THR A 76 7.40 -8.98 3.64
C THR A 76 7.07 -10.47 3.70
N LEU A 77 7.68 -11.30 2.84
CA LEU A 77 7.50 -12.76 2.92
C LEU A 77 7.99 -13.32 4.26
N ASP A 78 9.03 -12.74 4.85
CA ASP A 78 9.55 -13.16 6.16
C ASP A 78 8.53 -12.92 7.29
N ASP A 79 7.64 -11.93 7.13
CA ASP A 79 6.54 -11.67 8.08
C ASP A 79 5.36 -12.65 7.88
N LEU A 80 5.23 -13.25 6.70
CA LEU A 80 4.09 -14.09 6.31
C LEU A 80 4.36 -15.59 6.44
N PHE A 81 5.62 -16.00 6.28
CA PHE A 81 6.03 -17.40 6.22
C PHE A 81 7.17 -17.65 7.21
N ILE A 82 6.77 -18.10 8.40
CA ILE A 82 7.66 -18.57 9.48
C ILE A 82 7.97 -20.06 9.28
#